data_AF-A0A7J4J2Z7-F1
#
_entry.id   AF-A0A7J4J2Z7-F1
#
_cell.length_a   1.000
_cell.length_b   1.000
_cell.length_c   1.000
_cell.angle_alpha   90.00
_cell.angle_beta   90.00
_cell.angle_gamma   90.00
#
_symmetry.space_group_name_H-M   'P 1'
#
loop_
_entity.id
_entity.type
_entity.pdbx_description
1 polymer ?
#
loop_
_entity_poly.entity_id
_entity_poly.type
_entity_poly.pdbx_seq_one_letter_code
_entity_poly.pdbx_strand_id
1 'polypeptide(L)'
;MDSIRQNKFYGEFQKILPLLDENKTKMWSEVPVIVEKIKGGDKESETGFAKLTSEGNIFALKALHQLIEEKNIFAKELFQKLLSEKNIYADDLKKYIEGSTDKDFICPKEEDIKNNPEGILRLKCSVRRTQPEAVSLLRKLLSQDDPRAFSLLKDLILEGNSRAIFVLGQLVSSDNVKAVNILEEVKKELEK
;
A
#
# COMPACT_ATOMS: atom_id res chain seq x y z
N MET A 1 15.71 -33.01 -6.13
CA MET A 1 15.45 -31.56 -5.95
C MET A 1 15.22 -30.96 -7.33
N ASP A 2 14.16 -31.41 -8.03
CA ASP A 2 13.97 -31.13 -9.47
C ASP A 2 12.49 -30.83 -9.77
N SER A 3 11.97 -29.70 -9.27
CA SER A 3 10.65 -29.22 -9.69
C SER A 3 10.57 -27.70 -9.90
N ILE A 4 11.69 -26.98 -9.86
CA ILE A 4 11.75 -25.51 -10.07
C ILE A 4 12.11 -25.18 -11.55
N ARG A 5 12.28 -26.19 -12.40
CA ARG A 5 12.33 -26.07 -13.87
C ARG A 5 10.91 -26.39 -14.38
N GLN A 6 10.10 -25.55 -15.02
CA GLN A 6 10.22 -24.24 -15.63
C GLN A 6 8.84 -23.56 -15.49
N ASN A 7 8.57 -22.86 -14.39
CA ASN A 7 7.41 -21.98 -14.41
C ASN A 7 7.75 -20.80 -15.33
N LYS A 8 7.21 -20.79 -16.55
CA LYS A 8 7.52 -19.75 -17.56
C LYS A 8 7.20 -18.34 -17.05
N PHE A 9 6.23 -18.21 -16.15
CA PHE A 9 5.82 -16.94 -15.57
C PHE A 9 6.76 -16.48 -14.45
N TYR A 10 7.49 -17.39 -13.80
CA TYR A 10 8.48 -17.01 -12.80
C TYR A 10 9.65 -16.24 -13.41
N GLY A 11 10.05 -16.57 -14.64
CA GLY A 11 11.03 -15.79 -15.40
C GLY A 11 10.52 -14.37 -15.71
N GLU A 12 9.24 -14.21 -16.03
CA GLU A 12 8.62 -12.89 -16.20
C GLU A 12 8.53 -12.13 -14.87
N PHE A 13 8.20 -12.80 -13.76
CA PHE A 13 8.23 -12.20 -12.44
C PHE A 13 9.61 -11.65 -12.08
N GLN A 14 10.69 -12.36 -12.39
CA GLN A 14 12.05 -11.87 -12.12
C GLN A 14 12.38 -10.60 -12.93
N LYS A 15 11.85 -10.47 -14.16
CA LYS A 15 12.06 -9.28 -15.01
C LYS A 15 11.36 -8.03 -14.49
N ILE A 16 10.25 -8.16 -13.74
CA ILE A 16 9.55 -7.00 -13.19
C ILE A 16 10.19 -6.46 -11.90
N LEU A 17 11.02 -7.25 -11.21
CA LEU A 17 11.61 -6.84 -9.94
C LEU A 17 12.45 -5.55 -10.04
N PRO A 18 13.33 -5.38 -11.05
CA PRO A 18 14.04 -4.12 -11.24
C PRO A 18 13.09 -2.94 -11.51
N LEU A 19 12.04 -3.15 -12.31
CA LEU A 19 11.05 -2.10 -12.63
C LEU A 19 10.28 -1.66 -11.38
N LEU A 20 9.95 -2.59 -10.48
CA LEU A 20 9.30 -2.28 -9.21
C LEU A 20 10.22 -1.48 -8.29
N ASP A 21 11.51 -1.83 -8.22
CA ASP A 21 12.50 -1.10 -7.43
C ASP A 21 12.75 0.31 -7.98
N GLU A 22 12.83 0.45 -9.31
CA GLU A 22 12.94 1.75 -9.99
C GLU A 22 11.70 2.62 -9.72
N ASN A 23 10.49 2.07 -9.90
CA ASN A 23 9.24 2.78 -9.62
C ASN A 23 9.16 3.21 -8.15
N LYS A 24 9.46 2.31 -7.22
CA LYS A 24 9.53 2.64 -5.80
C LYS A 24 10.51 3.79 -5.56
N THR A 25 11.73 3.70 -6.08
CA THR A 25 12.76 4.75 -5.93
C THR A 25 12.28 6.09 -6.47
N LYS A 26 11.68 6.10 -7.66
CA LYS A 26 11.08 7.29 -8.28
C LYS A 26 10.02 7.90 -7.37
N MET A 27 9.05 7.11 -6.90
CA MET A 27 7.99 7.61 -6.02
C MET A 27 8.52 8.13 -4.68
N TRP A 28 9.53 7.48 -4.09
CA TRP A 28 10.18 7.98 -2.86
C TRP A 28 10.91 9.30 -3.09
N SER A 29 11.49 9.50 -4.27
CA SER A 29 12.14 10.78 -4.63
C SER A 29 11.15 11.93 -4.82
N GLU A 30 9.85 11.64 -5.00
CA GLU A 30 8.80 12.66 -5.11
C GLU A 30 8.36 13.21 -3.75
N VAL A 31 8.59 12.49 -2.65
CA VAL A 31 8.14 12.92 -1.31
C VAL A 31 8.69 14.32 -0.94
N PRO A 32 10.01 14.61 -1.07
CA PRO A 32 10.53 15.96 -0.83
C PRO A 32 9.93 17.01 -1.76
N VAL A 33 9.66 16.66 -3.02
CA VAL A 33 9.05 17.57 -4.01
C VAL A 33 7.63 17.95 -3.59
N ILE A 34 6.83 16.97 -3.12
CA ILE A 34 5.49 17.22 -2.58
C ILE A 34 5.58 18.16 -1.38
N VAL A 35 6.47 17.87 -0.43
CA VAL A 35 6.67 18.69 0.79
C VAL A 35 6.97 20.14 0.43
N GLU A 36 7.90 20.39 -0.48
CA GLU A 36 8.27 21.76 -0.87
C GLU A 36 7.14 22.48 -1.62
N LYS A 37 6.38 21.78 -2.48
CA LYS A 37 5.20 22.36 -3.13
C LYS A 37 4.15 22.82 -2.12
N ILE A 38 3.88 22.01 -1.10
CA ILE A 38 2.90 22.35 -0.05
C ILE A 38 3.40 23.51 0.82
N LYS A 39 4.69 23.57 1.14
CA LYS A 39 5.28 24.73 1.82
C LYS A 39 5.18 26.02 1.00
N GLY A 40 5.23 25.92 -0.32
CA GLY A 40 5.05 27.03 -1.24
C GLY A 40 3.65 27.64 -1.22
N GLY A 41 2.65 26.96 -0.63
CA GLY A 41 1.27 27.48 -0.49
C GLY A 41 0.48 27.51 -1.80
N ASP A 42 0.84 26.67 -2.77
CA ASP A 42 0.09 26.53 -4.02
C ASP A 42 -1.22 25.76 -3.79
N LYS A 43 -2.36 26.40 -4.04
CA LYS A 43 -3.70 25.84 -3.76
C LYS A 43 -4.03 24.59 -4.58
N GLU A 44 -3.54 24.51 -5.81
CA GLU A 44 -3.76 23.34 -6.67
C GLU A 44 -3.01 22.12 -6.10
N SER A 45 -1.75 22.32 -5.73
CA SER A 45 -0.93 21.31 -5.04
C SER A 45 -1.57 20.87 -3.72
N GLU A 46 -2.06 21.80 -2.91
CA GLU A 46 -2.77 21.50 -1.65
C GLU A 46 -4.02 20.63 -1.88
N THR A 47 -4.83 20.97 -2.89
CA THR A 47 -6.06 20.23 -3.21
C THR A 47 -5.74 18.80 -3.67
N GLY A 48 -4.77 18.65 -4.58
CA GLY A 48 -4.33 17.34 -5.05
C GLY A 48 -3.74 16.50 -3.92
N PHE A 49 -2.93 17.12 -3.06
CA PHE A 49 -2.34 16.46 -1.91
C PHE A 49 -3.37 15.99 -0.87
N ALA A 50 -4.37 16.83 -0.58
CA ALA A 50 -5.47 16.47 0.32
C ALA A 50 -6.24 15.24 -0.18
N LYS A 51 -6.50 15.18 -1.49
CA LYS A 51 -7.14 14.03 -2.14
C LYS A 51 -6.28 12.76 -2.05
N LEU A 52 -5.01 12.84 -2.43
CA LEU A 52 -4.11 11.68 -2.39
C LEU A 52 -3.94 11.13 -0.97
N THR A 53 -3.89 12.03 0.02
CA THR A 53 -3.81 11.66 1.43
C THR A 53 -5.08 10.97 1.90
N SER A 54 -6.26 11.48 1.55
CA SER A 54 -7.54 10.88 1.96
C SER A 54 -7.78 9.51 1.32
N GLU A 55 -7.27 9.31 0.10
CA GLU A 55 -7.29 8.03 -0.63
C GLU A 55 -6.21 7.04 -0.12
N GLY A 56 -5.34 7.50 0.78
CA GLY A 56 -4.34 6.65 1.43
C GLY A 56 -3.11 6.37 0.60
N ASN A 57 -2.76 7.24 -0.35
CA ASN A 57 -1.51 7.17 -1.08
C ASN A 57 -0.33 7.23 -0.10
N ILE A 58 0.52 6.20 -0.09
CA ILE A 58 1.57 6.04 0.92
C ILE A 58 2.60 7.17 0.90
N PHE A 59 2.89 7.72 -0.28
CA PHE A 59 3.85 8.82 -0.45
C PHE A 59 3.27 10.15 0.02
N ALA A 60 1.99 10.41 -0.28
CA ALA A 60 1.27 11.57 0.27
C ALA A 60 1.16 11.49 1.80
N LEU A 61 0.85 10.31 2.36
CA LEU A 61 0.84 10.10 3.82
C LEU A 61 2.23 10.31 4.44
N LYS A 62 3.32 9.91 3.75
CA LYS A 62 4.69 10.15 4.20
C LYS A 62 5.05 11.64 4.17
N ALA A 63 4.67 12.35 3.12
CA ALA A 63 4.84 13.80 3.03
C ALA A 63 4.01 14.53 4.10
N LEU A 64 2.78 14.08 4.37
CA LEU A 64 1.93 14.60 5.45
C LEU A 64 2.62 14.44 6.81
N HIS A 65 3.17 13.25 7.08
CA HIS A 65 3.93 12.99 8.30
C HIS A 65 5.07 14.00 8.49
N GLN A 66 5.91 14.15 7.46
CA GLN A 66 7.04 15.08 7.50
C GLN A 66 6.57 16.53 7.71
N LEU A 67 5.53 16.98 7.00
CA LEU A 67 4.98 18.33 7.16
C LEU A 67 4.43 18.58 8.57
N ILE A 68 3.83 17.56 9.21
CA ILE A 68 3.36 17.65 10.61
C ILE A 68 4.56 17.80 11.56
N GLU A 69 5.63 17.02 11.39
CA GLU A 69 6.87 17.12 12.17
C GLU A 69 7.49 18.52 12.04
N GLU A 70 7.44 19.09 10.84
CA GLU A 70 7.91 20.44 10.52
C GLU A 70 6.92 21.56 10.94
N LYS A 71 5.83 21.21 11.62
CA LYS A 71 4.80 22.13 12.13
C LYS A 71 4.08 22.96 11.06
N ASN A 72 4.02 22.48 9.81
CA ASN A 72 3.26 23.13 8.75
C ASN A 72 1.77 23.23 9.13
N ILE A 73 1.19 24.43 9.01
CA ILE A 73 -0.18 24.73 9.48
C ILE A 73 -1.21 23.97 8.64
N PHE A 74 -1.12 24.07 7.31
CA PHE A 74 -2.02 23.40 6.38
C PHE A 74 -2.05 21.88 6.61
N ALA A 75 -0.87 21.25 6.75
CA ALA A 75 -0.76 19.81 6.99
C ALA A 75 -1.42 19.38 8.30
N LYS A 76 -1.26 20.17 9.37
CA LYS A 76 -1.95 19.93 10.65
C LYS A 76 -3.46 20.06 10.52
N GLU A 77 -3.95 21.10 9.84
CA GLU A 77 -5.37 21.32 9.62
C GLU A 77 -5.99 20.20 8.77
N LEU A 78 -5.32 19.81 7.68
CA LEU A 78 -5.70 18.67 6.85
C LEU A 78 -5.75 17.38 7.68
N PHE A 79 -4.73 17.11 8.48
CA PHE A 79 -4.68 15.91 9.30
C PHE A 79 -5.81 15.87 10.33
N GLN A 80 -6.09 16.98 11.02
CA GLN A 80 -7.22 17.07 11.95
C GLN A 80 -8.56 16.91 11.25
N LYS A 81 -8.72 17.49 10.05
CA LYS A 81 -9.91 17.29 9.22
C LYS A 81 -10.10 15.81 8.90
N LEU A 82 -9.08 15.12 8.40
CA LEU A 82 -9.17 13.70 8.06
C LEU A 82 -9.50 12.83 9.27
N LEU A 83 -8.95 13.14 10.45
CA LEU A 83 -9.30 12.45 11.70
C LEU A 83 -10.77 12.69 12.09
N SER A 84 -11.26 13.92 11.94
CA SER A 84 -12.67 14.26 12.22
C SER A 84 -13.64 13.53 11.27
N GLU A 85 -13.21 13.29 10.04
CA GLU A 85 -13.94 12.52 9.02
C GLU A 85 -13.79 11.00 9.20
N LYS A 86 -13.11 10.55 10.27
CA LYS A 86 -12.82 9.14 10.55
C LYS A 86 -12.07 8.44 9.42
N ASN A 87 -11.21 9.17 8.70
CA ASN A 87 -10.41 8.60 7.64
C ASN A 87 -9.44 7.55 8.22
N ILE A 88 -9.54 6.32 7.70
CA ILE A 88 -8.78 5.18 8.19
C ILE A 88 -7.26 5.36 8.08
N TYR A 89 -6.78 6.03 7.04
CA TYR A 89 -5.35 6.22 6.81
C TYR A 89 -4.78 7.31 7.72
N ALA A 90 -5.58 8.33 8.04
CA ALA A 90 -5.21 9.34 9.02
C ALA A 90 -5.17 8.74 10.44
N ASP A 91 -6.13 7.89 10.80
CA ASP A 91 -6.09 7.15 12.07
C ASP A 91 -4.87 6.22 12.16
N ASP A 92 -4.55 5.52 11.07
CA ASP A 92 -3.36 4.67 10.96
C ASP A 92 -2.06 5.48 11.12
N LEU A 93 -1.96 6.62 10.44
CA LEU A 93 -0.83 7.53 10.54
C LEU A 93 -0.69 8.13 11.95
N LYS A 94 -1.80 8.51 12.59
CA LYS A 94 -1.81 9.01 13.96
C LYS A 94 -1.16 8.01 14.91
N LYS A 95 -1.55 6.74 14.82
CA LYS A 95 -0.99 5.67 15.65
C LYS A 95 0.49 5.45 15.38
N TYR A 96 0.90 5.53 14.11
CA TYR A 96 2.31 5.47 13.75
C TYR A 96 3.12 6.61 14.41
N ILE A 97 2.59 7.84 14.36
CA ILE A 97 3.21 9.03 14.98
C ILE A 97 3.29 8.89 16.50
N GLU A 98 2.22 8.41 17.14
CA GLU A 98 2.13 8.23 18.59
C GLU A 98 2.95 7.04 19.10
N GLY A 99 3.49 6.20 18.21
CA GLY A 99 4.20 4.98 18.57
C GLY A 99 3.27 3.94 19.22
N SER A 100 1.96 4.04 19.00
CA SER A 100 0.96 3.17 19.60
C SER A 100 1.14 1.74 19.12
N THR A 101 1.43 0.82 20.04
CA THR A 101 1.50 -0.63 19.78
C THR A 101 0.14 -1.31 19.95
N ASP A 102 -0.95 -0.52 19.94
CA ASP A 102 -2.27 -0.98 20.35
C ASP A 102 -2.73 -2.20 19.57
N LYS A 103 -3.21 -3.18 20.35
CA LYS A 103 -3.77 -4.43 19.83
C LYS A 103 -5.04 -4.20 18.98
N ASP A 104 -5.66 -3.02 19.07
CA ASP A 104 -6.95 -2.75 18.44
C ASP A 104 -6.88 -2.33 16.96
N PHE A 105 -5.67 -2.13 16.43
CA PHE A 105 -5.40 -2.14 14.98
C PHE A 105 -4.48 -3.31 14.58
N ILE A 106 -4.54 -4.39 15.35
CA ILE A 106 -4.13 -5.71 14.86
C ILE A 106 -5.04 -6.04 13.70
N CYS A 107 -4.43 -6.51 12.61
CA CYS A 107 -5.04 -7.23 11.51
C CYS A 107 -6.56 -7.46 11.67
N PRO A 108 -7.42 -6.89 10.80
CA PRO A 108 -8.86 -7.11 10.88
C PRO A 108 -9.17 -8.61 10.87
N LYS A 109 -10.31 -9.01 11.45
CA LYS A 109 -10.75 -10.40 11.33
C LYS A 109 -11.29 -10.67 9.92
N GLU A 110 -11.37 -11.93 9.55
CA GLU A 110 -11.95 -12.31 8.25
C GLU A 110 -13.43 -11.89 8.15
N GLU A 111 -14.16 -11.96 9.26
CA GLU A 111 -15.54 -11.50 9.35
C GLU A 111 -15.65 -9.98 9.08
N ASP A 112 -14.70 -9.19 9.57
CA ASP A 112 -14.66 -7.74 9.32
C ASP A 112 -14.47 -7.46 7.83
N ILE A 113 -13.63 -8.24 7.15
CA ILE A 113 -13.40 -8.07 5.70
C ILE A 113 -14.67 -8.42 4.90
N LYS A 114 -15.46 -9.39 5.35
CA LYS A 114 -16.71 -9.78 4.67
C LYS A 114 -17.83 -8.77 4.91
N ASN A 115 -17.94 -8.25 6.12
CA ASN A 115 -19.12 -7.48 6.56
C ASN A 115 -18.89 -5.97 6.62
N ASN A 116 -17.64 -5.50 6.53
CA ASN A 116 -17.30 -4.08 6.61
C ASN A 116 -16.54 -3.64 5.35
N PRO A 117 -17.03 -2.62 4.61
CA PRO A 117 -16.32 -2.03 3.48
C PRO A 117 -14.88 -1.58 3.82
N GLU A 118 -14.64 -1.14 5.06
CA GLU A 118 -13.32 -0.72 5.54
C GLU A 118 -12.40 -1.89 5.90
N GLY A 119 -12.92 -3.11 6.02
CA GLY A 119 -12.13 -4.26 6.47
C GLY A 119 -10.91 -4.51 5.58
N ILE A 120 -11.07 -4.37 4.25
CA ILE A 120 -9.95 -4.52 3.31
C ILE A 120 -8.93 -3.39 3.43
N LEU A 121 -9.37 -2.17 3.75
CA LEU A 121 -8.49 -1.01 3.96
C LEU A 121 -7.68 -1.17 5.25
N ARG A 122 -8.30 -1.69 6.32
CA ARG A 122 -7.58 -2.05 7.57
C ARG A 122 -6.53 -3.12 7.32
N LEU A 123 -6.86 -4.10 6.47
CA LEU A 123 -5.90 -5.13 6.06
C LEU A 123 -4.73 -4.49 5.30
N LYS A 124 -5.01 -3.56 4.36
CA LYS A 124 -3.98 -2.81 3.62
C LYS A 124 -2.98 -2.14 4.57
N CYS A 125 -3.47 -1.35 5.52
CA CYS A 125 -2.62 -0.68 6.51
C CYS A 125 -1.79 -1.68 7.34
N SER A 126 -2.42 -2.79 7.77
CA SER A 126 -1.75 -3.81 8.57
C SER A 126 -0.65 -4.55 7.78
N VAL A 127 -0.87 -4.83 6.49
CA VAL A 127 0.16 -5.42 5.60
C VAL A 127 1.27 -4.43 5.29
N ARG A 128 0.98 -3.13 5.12
CA ARG A 128 2.01 -2.08 4.96
C ARG A 128 2.98 -2.07 6.15
N ARG A 129 2.47 -2.23 7.37
CA ARG A 129 3.28 -2.35 8.60
C ARG A 129 3.95 -3.72 8.76
N THR A 130 3.82 -4.62 7.79
CA THR A 130 4.44 -5.94 7.81
C THR A 130 3.98 -6.79 9.01
N GLN A 131 2.74 -6.59 9.48
CA GLN A 131 2.18 -7.42 10.54
C GLN A 131 2.04 -8.88 10.05
N PRO A 132 2.63 -9.87 10.74
CA PRO A 132 2.61 -11.27 10.28
C PRO A 132 1.19 -11.83 10.11
N GLU A 133 0.28 -11.52 11.03
CA GLU A 133 -1.12 -11.96 11.01
C GLU A 133 -1.86 -11.40 9.81
N ALA A 134 -1.60 -10.13 9.45
CA ALA A 134 -2.18 -9.49 8.28
C ALA A 134 -1.69 -10.11 6.97
N VAL A 135 -0.40 -10.41 6.87
CA VAL A 135 0.15 -11.12 5.71
C VAL A 135 -0.46 -12.53 5.61
N SER A 136 -0.64 -13.21 6.75
CA SER A 136 -1.30 -14.53 6.80
C SER A 136 -2.75 -14.46 6.34
N LEU A 137 -3.51 -13.46 6.80
CA LEU A 137 -4.89 -13.25 6.40
C LEU A 137 -5.00 -12.91 4.90
N LEU A 138 -4.13 -12.04 4.39
CA LEU A 138 -4.07 -11.75 2.96
C LEU A 138 -3.86 -13.04 2.13
N ARG A 139 -2.92 -13.90 2.53
CA ARG A 139 -2.68 -15.19 1.87
C ARG A 139 -3.90 -16.10 1.93
N LYS A 140 -4.57 -16.16 3.08
CA LYS A 140 -5.80 -16.94 3.25
C LYS A 140 -6.87 -16.47 2.27
N LEU A 141 -7.13 -15.17 2.19
CA LEU A 141 -8.12 -14.62 1.26
C LEU A 141 -7.76 -14.87 -0.21
N LEU A 142 -6.48 -14.76 -0.57
CA LEU A 142 -5.99 -15.08 -1.91
C LEU A 142 -6.21 -16.56 -2.26
N SER A 143 -6.00 -17.47 -1.30
CA SER A 143 -6.27 -18.90 -1.47
C SER A 143 -7.76 -19.24 -1.56
N GLN A 144 -8.61 -18.38 -1.01
CA GLN A 144 -10.07 -18.45 -1.13
C GLN A 144 -10.60 -17.71 -2.38
N ASP A 145 -9.70 -17.27 -3.26
CA ASP A 145 -10.05 -16.59 -4.50
C ASP A 145 -10.78 -15.24 -4.34
N ASP A 146 -10.67 -14.56 -3.17
CA ASP A 146 -11.34 -13.28 -2.92
C ASP A 146 -10.80 -12.18 -3.86
N PRO A 147 -11.64 -11.61 -4.75
CA PRO A 147 -11.20 -10.62 -5.74
C PRO A 147 -10.66 -9.33 -5.09
N ARG A 148 -11.15 -8.97 -3.91
CA ARG A 148 -10.68 -7.77 -3.18
C ARG A 148 -9.28 -7.97 -2.64
N ALA A 149 -8.92 -9.20 -2.26
CA ALA A 149 -7.57 -9.55 -1.83
C ALA A 149 -6.57 -9.50 -3.00
N PHE A 150 -6.97 -9.92 -4.21
CA PHE A 150 -6.15 -9.77 -5.41
C PHE A 150 -5.96 -8.29 -5.79
N SER A 151 -7.02 -7.49 -5.73
CA SER A 151 -6.92 -6.02 -5.91
C SER A 151 -5.96 -5.39 -4.89
N LEU A 152 -6.11 -5.75 -3.61
CA LEU A 152 -5.21 -5.30 -2.54
C LEU A 152 -3.75 -5.74 -2.77
N LEU A 153 -3.54 -6.97 -3.24
CA LEU A 153 -2.19 -7.46 -3.55
C LEU A 153 -1.53 -6.59 -4.63
N LYS A 154 -2.26 -6.29 -5.71
CA LYS A 154 -1.79 -5.41 -6.79
C LYS A 154 -1.43 -4.02 -6.27
N ASP A 155 -2.32 -3.38 -5.51
CA ASP A 155 -2.08 -2.08 -4.89
C ASP A 155 -0.77 -2.06 -4.08
N LEU A 156 -0.58 -3.07 -3.23
CA LEU A 156 0.60 -3.16 -2.37
C LEU A 156 1.89 -3.39 -3.16
N ILE A 157 1.83 -4.14 -4.28
CA ILE A 157 2.95 -4.29 -5.22
C ILE A 157 3.27 -2.95 -5.87
N LEU A 158 2.22 -2.23 -6.30
CA LEU A 158 2.19 -0.82 -6.71
C LEU A 158 3.08 0.08 -5.86
N GLU A 159 2.85 -0.04 -4.56
CA GLU A 159 3.50 0.73 -3.52
C GLU A 159 4.92 0.24 -3.16
N GLY A 160 5.40 -0.84 -3.79
CA GLY A 160 6.70 -1.42 -3.51
C GLY A 160 6.78 -2.17 -2.17
N ASN A 161 5.66 -2.70 -1.68
CA ASN A 161 5.61 -3.51 -0.46
C ASN A 161 6.29 -4.88 -0.70
N SER A 162 7.42 -5.10 -0.02
CA SER A 162 8.25 -6.31 -0.21
C SER A 162 7.53 -7.61 0.15
N ARG A 163 6.63 -7.59 1.14
CA ARG A 163 5.85 -8.77 1.52
C ARG A 163 4.81 -9.12 0.47
N ALA A 164 4.13 -8.13 -0.11
CA ALA A 164 3.19 -8.33 -1.20
C ALA A 164 3.90 -8.84 -2.47
N ILE A 165 5.06 -8.26 -2.82
CA ILE A 165 5.90 -8.74 -3.94
C ILE A 165 6.31 -10.20 -3.72
N PHE A 166 6.71 -10.56 -2.51
CA PHE A 166 7.04 -11.95 -2.16
C PHE A 166 5.83 -12.88 -2.27
N VAL A 167 4.65 -12.45 -1.80
CA VAL A 167 3.39 -13.21 -1.96
C VAL A 167 3.07 -13.44 -3.44
N LEU A 168 3.19 -12.42 -4.28
CA LEU A 168 3.01 -12.54 -5.74
C LEU A 168 3.96 -13.57 -6.33
N GLY A 169 5.25 -13.49 -6.02
CA GLY A 169 6.25 -14.42 -6.54
C GLY A 169 5.94 -15.87 -6.18
N GLN A 170 5.43 -16.13 -4.98
CA GLN A 170 4.99 -17.47 -4.58
C GLN A 170 3.76 -17.95 -5.35
N LEU A 171 2.76 -17.08 -5.54
CA LEU A 171 1.55 -17.42 -6.29
C LEU A 171 1.83 -17.65 -7.78
N VAL A 172 2.72 -16.83 -8.36
CA VAL A 172 3.19 -17.00 -9.74
C VAL A 172 3.94 -18.32 -9.86
N SER A 173 4.83 -18.65 -8.92
CA SER A 173 5.57 -19.93 -8.92
C SER A 173 4.66 -21.15 -8.87
N SER A 174 3.47 -21.02 -8.26
CA SER A 174 2.45 -22.06 -8.19
C SER A 174 1.42 -22.01 -9.34
N ASP A 175 1.69 -21.29 -10.43
CA ASP A 175 0.80 -21.15 -11.59
C ASP A 175 -0.61 -20.62 -11.26
N ASN A 176 -0.73 -19.75 -10.24
CA ASN A 176 -2.01 -19.12 -9.94
C ASN A 176 -2.39 -18.14 -11.06
N VAL A 177 -3.46 -18.44 -11.80
CA VAL A 177 -3.90 -17.68 -12.98
C VAL A 177 -4.15 -16.20 -12.67
N LYS A 178 -4.79 -15.88 -11.53
CA LYS A 178 -5.06 -14.49 -11.15
C LYS A 178 -3.77 -13.73 -10.81
N ALA A 179 -2.81 -14.39 -10.17
CA ALA A 179 -1.50 -13.79 -9.90
C ALA A 179 -0.70 -13.53 -11.19
N VAL A 180 -0.80 -14.41 -12.19
CA VAL A 180 -0.22 -14.19 -13.53
C VAL A 180 -0.86 -12.97 -14.20
N ASN A 181 -2.18 -12.81 -14.11
CA ASN A 181 -2.85 -11.62 -14.64
C ASN A 181 -2.38 -10.33 -13.93
N ILE A 182 -2.24 -10.36 -12.59
CA ILE A 182 -1.68 -9.23 -11.84
C ILE A 182 -0.26 -8.91 -12.30
N LEU A 183 0.58 -9.92 -12.52
CA LEU A 183 1.94 -9.74 -13.03
C LEU A 183 1.94 -8.99 -14.37
N GLU A 184 1.06 -9.37 -15.30
CA GLU A 184 0.93 -8.69 -16.59
C GLU A 184 0.39 -7.26 -16.46
N GLU A 185 -0.58 -7.03 -15.58
CA GLU A 185 -1.13 -5.70 -15.30
C GLU A 185 -0.08 -4.77 -14.70
N VAL A 186 0.65 -5.25 -13.69
CA VAL A 186 1.74 -4.50 -13.03
C VAL A 186 2.80 -4.14 -14.05
N LYS A 187 3.24 -5.09 -14.89
CA LYS A 187 4.22 -4.83 -15.94
C LYS A 187 3.76 -3.71 -16.87
N LYS A 188 2.51 -3.75 -17.34
CA LYS A 188 1.92 -2.70 -18.19
C LYS A 188 1.82 -1.34 -17.51
N GLU A 189 1.66 -1.30 -16.19
CA GLU A 189 1.62 -0.05 -15.44
C GLU A 189 3.00 0.56 -15.23
N LEU A 190 4.03 -0.27 -15.06
CA LEU A 190 5.41 0.18 -14.87
C LEU A 190 6.10 0.60 -16.18
N GLU A 191 5.67 0.07 -17.32
CA GLU A 191 6.22 0.39 -18.65
C GLU A 191 5.61 1.65 -19.30
N LYS A 192 4.67 2.34 -18.63
CA LYS A 192 4.06 3.60 -19.09
C LYS A 192 4.91 4.82 -18.73
#